data_AF-A0A1Y4T8L4-F1
#
_entry.id   AF-A0A1Y4T8L4-F1
#
_cell.length_a   1.000
_cell.length_b   1.000
_cell.length_c   1.000
_cell.angle_alpha   90.00
_cell.angle_beta   90.00
_cell.angle_gamma   90.00
#
_symmetry.space_group_name_H-M   'P 1'
#
loop_
_entity.id
_entity.type
_entity.pdbx_description
1 polymer ?
#
loop_
_entity_poly.entity_id
_entity_poly.type
_entity_poly.pdbx_seq_one_letter_code
_entity_poly.pdbx_strand_id
1 'polypeptide(L)'
;MLVGEAVKVKFSIFKNRFAFECGSHGVTLEKIGGGICLYATDSSHEEIYCAMPLGLERDFKDSAYYIYAPNDHQMLLRVHKAVMLVDFEGKWCSTNVKDFRVYGSKLWGQDCLIPWKDEYTRIYNAAEKARIAAGES
;
A
#
# COMPACT_ATOMS: atom_id res chain seq x y z
N MET A 1 -7.86 -9.77 -2.54
CA MET A 1 -7.28 -10.36 -1.31
C MET A 1 -8.42 -10.65 -0.36
N LEU A 2 -8.33 -11.75 0.38
CA LEU A 2 -9.28 -12.04 1.46
C LEU A 2 -8.98 -11.15 2.67
N VAL A 3 -10.02 -10.83 3.44
CA VAL A 3 -9.85 -10.14 4.73
C VAL A 3 -8.91 -10.92 5.63
N GLY A 4 -7.92 -10.23 6.18
CA GLY A 4 -6.86 -10.79 7.03
C GLY A 4 -5.70 -11.42 6.26
N GLU A 5 -5.76 -11.48 4.93
CA GLU A 5 -4.66 -12.00 4.10
C GLU A 5 -3.47 -11.04 4.08
N ALA A 6 -2.27 -11.62 4.03
CA ALA A 6 -1.04 -10.92 3.71
C ALA A 6 -0.37 -11.57 2.50
N VAL A 7 0.24 -10.76 1.64
CA VAL A 7 0.95 -11.25 0.46
C VAL A 7 2.32 -10.59 0.40
N LYS A 8 3.35 -11.42 0.22
CA LYS A 8 4.70 -10.94 -0.04
C LYS A 8 5.00 -10.95 -1.53
N VAL A 9 5.46 -9.80 -2.04
CA VAL A 9 5.92 -9.68 -3.42
C VAL A 9 7.30 -9.06 -3.50
N LYS A 10 8.01 -9.37 -4.59
CA LYS A 10 9.32 -8.81 -4.91
C LYS A 10 9.37 -8.53 -6.40
N PHE A 11 9.74 -7.31 -6.77
CA PHE A 11 9.97 -6.98 -8.18
C PHE A 11 11.11 -7.81 -8.77
N SER A 12 11.00 -8.12 -10.05
CA SER A 12 12.05 -8.80 -10.83
C SER A 12 12.20 -8.12 -12.19
N ILE A 13 13.18 -8.55 -12.99
CA ILE A 13 13.37 -8.03 -14.34
C ILE A 13 12.14 -8.27 -15.25
N PHE A 14 11.31 -9.27 -14.92
CA PHE A 14 10.12 -9.64 -15.70
C PHE A 14 8.80 -9.19 -15.04
N LYS A 15 8.84 -8.70 -13.80
CA LYS A 15 7.64 -8.31 -13.06
C LYS A 15 7.86 -6.97 -12.39
N ASN A 16 7.25 -5.94 -12.97
CA ASN A 16 7.36 -4.54 -12.59
C ASN A 16 6.04 -3.96 -12.05
N ARG A 17 4.93 -4.73 -12.07
CA ARG A 17 3.62 -4.34 -11.55
C ARG A 17 2.99 -5.49 -10.75
N PHE A 18 2.36 -5.14 -9.63
CA PHE A 18 1.51 -6.01 -8.83
C PHE A 18 0.20 -5.30 -8.55
N ALA A 19 -0.91 -6.02 -8.61
CA ALA A 19 -2.24 -5.48 -8.37
C ALA A 19 -2.97 -6.39 -7.38
N PHE A 20 -3.71 -5.78 -6.46
CA PHE A 20 -4.35 -6.47 -5.35
C PHE A 20 -5.71 -5.83 -5.07
N GLU A 21 -6.73 -6.66 -4.96
CA GLU A 21 -8.10 -6.21 -4.66
C GLU A 21 -8.37 -6.19 -3.13
N CYS A 22 -9.21 -5.26 -2.69
CA CYS A 22 -9.74 -5.14 -1.34
C CYS A 22 -11.19 -4.64 -1.43
N GLY A 23 -12.14 -5.54 -1.17
CA GLY A 23 -13.57 -5.27 -1.40
C GLY A 23 -13.83 -4.87 -2.87
N SER A 24 -14.47 -3.71 -3.06
CA SER A 24 -14.76 -3.09 -4.37
C SER A 24 -13.64 -2.18 -4.90
N HIS A 25 -12.45 -2.23 -4.29
CA HIS A 25 -11.32 -1.36 -4.61
C HIS A 25 -10.05 -2.17 -4.81
N GLY A 26 -8.95 -1.49 -5.11
CA GLY A 26 -7.67 -2.15 -5.28
C GLY A 26 -6.47 -1.26 -4.98
N VAL A 27 -5.30 -1.87 -4.86
CA VAL A 27 -4.02 -1.17 -4.89
C VAL A 27 -3.14 -1.74 -5.97
N THR A 28 -2.38 -0.87 -6.64
CA THR A 28 -1.33 -1.25 -7.58
C THR A 28 0.02 -0.81 -7.05
N LEU A 29 0.99 -1.72 -6.99
CA LEU A 29 2.39 -1.42 -6.70
C LEU A 29 3.21 -1.58 -7.99
N GLU A 30 3.82 -0.50 -8.47
CA GLU A 30 4.42 -0.47 -9.80
C GLU A 30 5.76 0.27 -9.82
N LYS A 31 6.66 -0.19 -10.71
CA LYS A 31 7.86 0.53 -11.12
C LYS A 31 7.56 1.38 -12.35
N ILE A 32 7.75 2.69 -12.24
CA ILE A 32 7.45 3.65 -13.30
C ILE A 32 8.47 4.79 -13.27
N GLY A 33 9.03 5.13 -14.45
CA GLY A 33 9.98 6.25 -14.59
C GLY A 33 11.26 6.15 -13.74
N GLY A 34 11.70 4.92 -13.38
CA GLY A 34 12.84 4.68 -12.50
C GLY A 34 12.53 4.83 -11.00
N GLY A 35 11.26 5.05 -10.64
CA GLY A 35 10.76 5.06 -9.27
C GLY A 35 9.77 3.94 -9.00
N ILE A 36 9.35 3.83 -7.74
CA ILE A 36 8.34 2.89 -7.28
C ILE A 36 7.17 3.67 -6.70
N CYS A 37 5.96 3.36 -7.12
CA CYS A 37 4.75 4.00 -6.63
C CYS A 37 3.72 2.97 -6.20
N LEU A 38 3.05 3.27 -5.09
CA LEU A 38 1.82 2.60 -4.69
C LEU A 38 0.64 3.48 -5.11
N TYR A 39 -0.34 2.89 -5.75
CA TYR A 39 -1.58 3.53 -6.16
C TYR A 39 -2.75 2.90 -5.42
N ALA A 40 -3.63 3.71 -4.84
CA ALA A 40 -5.00 3.29 -4.53
C ALA A 40 -5.83 3.43 -5.81
N THR A 41 -6.61 2.41 -6.14
CA THR A 41 -7.35 2.30 -7.39
C THR A 41 -8.77 1.77 -7.16
N ASP A 42 -9.57 1.78 -8.23
CA ASP A 42 -10.73 0.91 -8.35
C ASP A 42 -10.32 -0.58 -8.39
N SER A 43 -11.30 -1.48 -8.35
CA SER A 43 -11.06 -2.93 -8.44
C SER A 43 -10.52 -3.38 -9.80
N SER A 44 -10.81 -2.63 -10.88
CA SER A 44 -10.23 -2.89 -12.23
C SER A 44 -8.79 -2.42 -12.37
N HIS A 45 -8.28 -1.62 -11.43
CA HIS A 45 -6.97 -1.00 -11.47
C HIS A 45 -6.74 -0.08 -12.69
N GLU A 46 -7.80 0.58 -13.14
CA GLU A 46 -7.81 1.53 -14.25
C GLU A 46 -7.91 2.98 -13.73
N GLU A 47 -8.69 3.20 -12.67
CA GLU A 47 -8.85 4.52 -12.07
C GLU A 47 -7.94 4.67 -10.86
N ILE A 48 -7.07 5.69 -10.87
CA ILE A 48 -6.18 6.01 -9.74
C ILE A 48 -6.85 7.05 -8.83
N TYR A 49 -6.98 6.72 -7.55
CA TYR A 49 -7.55 7.60 -6.54
C TYR A 49 -6.50 8.33 -5.70
N CYS A 50 -5.39 7.67 -5.39
CA CYS A 50 -4.29 8.20 -4.57
C CYS A 50 -2.98 7.60 -5.11
N ALA A 51 -1.93 8.43 -5.24
CA ALA A 51 -0.59 8.00 -5.60
C ALA A 51 0.39 8.31 -4.47
N MET A 52 1.18 7.31 -4.08
CA MET A 52 2.19 7.35 -3.02
C MET A 52 3.55 6.94 -3.60
N PRO A 53 4.35 7.90 -4.08
CA PRO A 53 5.68 7.63 -4.60
C PRO A 53 6.62 7.23 -3.46
N LEU A 54 7.08 5.98 -3.48
CA LEU A 54 7.93 5.43 -2.40
C LEU A 54 9.37 5.90 -2.51
N GLY A 55 9.87 6.15 -3.73
CA GLY A 55 11.23 6.60 -4.01
C GLY A 55 11.81 5.95 -5.26
N LEU A 56 13.14 6.02 -5.42
CA LEU A 56 13.84 5.50 -6.60
C LEU A 56 14.02 3.99 -6.51
N GLU A 57 13.95 3.28 -7.64
CA GLU A 57 14.08 1.82 -7.67
C GLU A 57 15.37 1.31 -7.03
N ARG A 58 16.49 2.05 -7.20
CA ARG A 58 17.79 1.67 -6.65
C ARG A 58 17.80 1.64 -5.12
N ASP A 59 16.97 2.45 -4.48
CA ASP A 59 16.89 2.55 -3.01
C ASP A 59 16.14 1.36 -2.41
N PHE A 60 15.36 0.64 -3.24
CA PHE A 60 14.61 -0.56 -2.86
C PHE A 60 15.09 -1.81 -3.60
N LYS A 61 16.36 -1.82 -4.01
CA LYS A 61 16.94 -2.99 -4.66
C LYS A 61 16.82 -4.20 -3.72
N ASP A 62 16.30 -5.29 -4.27
CA ASP A 62 16.10 -6.56 -3.58
C ASP A 62 15.07 -6.57 -2.44
N SER A 63 14.36 -5.46 -2.22
CA SER A 63 13.36 -5.34 -1.17
C SER A 63 12.15 -6.25 -1.40
N ALA A 64 11.62 -6.78 -0.30
CA ALA A 64 10.32 -7.44 -0.27
C ALA A 64 9.26 -6.44 0.21
N TYR A 65 8.10 -6.52 -0.43
CA TYR A 65 6.93 -5.71 -0.14
C TYR A 65 5.87 -6.63 0.43
N TYR A 66 5.33 -6.25 1.58
CA TYR A 66 4.28 -6.99 2.24
C TYR A 66 2.99 -6.20 2.11
N ILE A 67 1.98 -6.80 1.50
CA ILE A 67 0.66 -6.22 1.30
C ILE A 67 -0.27 -6.89 2.29
N TYR A 68 -1.13 -6.13 2.96
CA TYR A 68 -2.09 -6.67 3.92
C TYR A 68 -3.48 -6.11 3.61
N ALA A 69 -4.50 -6.94 3.76
CA ALA A 69 -5.91 -6.53 3.68
C ALA A 69 -6.56 -6.70 5.07
N PRO A 70 -6.33 -5.80 6.04
CA PRO A 70 -6.88 -5.93 7.39
C PRO A 70 -8.42 -6.00 7.45
N ASN A 71 -9.11 -5.39 6.48
CA ASN A 71 -10.56 -5.48 6.27
C ASN A 71 -10.91 -5.15 4.80
N ASP A 72 -12.20 -5.04 4.47
CA ASP A 72 -12.71 -4.83 3.10
C ASP A 72 -12.55 -3.39 2.57
N HIS A 73 -12.05 -2.46 3.39
CA HIS A 73 -11.91 -1.04 3.04
C HIS A 73 -10.51 -0.49 3.29
N GLN A 74 -9.60 -1.30 3.83
CA GLN A 74 -8.26 -0.86 4.18
C GLN A 74 -7.21 -1.82 3.64
N MET A 75 -6.15 -1.24 3.09
CA MET A 75 -4.96 -1.98 2.67
C MET A 75 -3.70 -1.34 3.23
N LEU A 76 -2.75 -2.18 3.61
CA LEU A 76 -1.44 -1.77 4.08
C LEU A 76 -0.36 -2.25 3.11
N LEU A 77 0.65 -1.40 2.91
CA LEU A 77 1.93 -1.79 2.34
C LEU A 77 3.01 -1.61 3.40
N ARG A 78 3.86 -2.62 3.59
CA ARG A 78 5.11 -2.49 4.33
C ARG A 78 6.29 -2.77 3.43
N VAL A 79 7.27 -1.87 3.45
CA VAL A 79 8.60 -2.06 2.85
C VAL A 79 9.66 -1.51 3.81
N HIS A 80 10.64 -2.33 4.16
CA HIS A 80 11.58 -2.04 5.26
C HIS A 80 10.86 -1.66 6.55
N LYS A 81 11.00 -0.40 7.00
CA LYS A 81 10.32 0.18 8.17
C LYS A 81 9.16 1.12 7.78
N ALA A 82 9.02 1.42 6.49
CA ALA A 82 7.96 2.27 5.98
C ALA A 82 6.66 1.47 5.90
N VAL A 83 5.58 2.05 6.42
CA VAL A 83 4.24 1.51 6.34
C VAL A 83 3.33 2.56 5.72
N MET A 84 2.56 2.15 4.72
CA MET A 84 1.54 2.95 4.05
C MET A 84 0.20 2.30 4.34
N LEU A 85 -0.81 3.10 4.70
CA LEU A 85 -2.19 2.70 4.87
C LEU A 85 -3.03 3.44 3.84
N VAL A 86 -3.90 2.70 3.15
CA VAL A 86 -4.96 3.23 2.30
C VAL A 86 -6.28 2.90 2.97
N ASP A 87 -7.13 3.89 3.13
CA ASP A 87 -8.51 3.75 3.59
C ASP A 87 -9.46 4.22 2.48
N PHE A 88 -10.14 3.26 1.86
CA PHE A 88 -11.03 3.52 0.72
C PHE A 88 -12.37 4.13 1.16
N GLU A 89 -12.86 3.80 2.36
CA GLU A 89 -14.10 4.34 2.90
C GLU A 89 -13.93 5.81 3.29
N GLY A 90 -12.84 6.11 4.01
CA GLY A 90 -12.46 7.45 4.40
C GLY A 90 -11.84 8.27 3.26
N LYS A 91 -11.44 7.63 2.15
CA LYS A 91 -10.80 8.25 0.96
C LYS A 91 -9.50 8.97 1.29
N TRP A 92 -8.65 8.34 2.11
CA TRP A 92 -7.38 8.91 2.52
C TRP A 92 -6.27 7.86 2.55
N CYS A 93 -5.04 8.36 2.57
CA CYS A 93 -3.80 7.62 2.66
C CYS A 93 -3.04 8.11 3.90
N SER A 94 -2.27 7.25 4.57
CA SER A 94 -1.44 7.63 5.72
C SER A 94 -0.12 6.86 5.74
N THR A 95 0.93 7.44 6.31
CA THR A 95 2.22 6.76 6.46
C THR A 95 3.02 7.23 7.66
N ASN A 96 3.79 6.31 8.24
CA ASN A 96 4.76 6.60 9.30
C ASN A 96 6.04 7.31 8.81
N VAL A 97 6.18 7.54 7.50
CA VAL A 97 7.33 8.26 6.92
C VAL A 97 7.08 9.77 7.00
N LYS A 98 8.02 10.50 7.61
CA LYS A 98 7.95 11.96 7.71
C LYS A 98 8.13 12.62 6.34
N ASP A 99 7.46 13.76 6.15
CA ASP A 99 7.54 14.58 4.93
C ASP A 99 7.18 13.83 3.63
N PHE A 100 6.46 12.71 3.78
CA PHE A 100 6.00 11.90 2.66
C PHE A 100 4.92 12.65 1.88
N ARG A 101 4.99 12.58 0.55
CA ARG A 101 4.01 13.23 -0.33
C ARG A 101 3.04 12.21 -0.87
N VAL A 102 1.77 12.57 -0.84
CA VAL A 102 0.68 11.81 -1.45
C VAL A 102 -0.06 12.73 -2.38
N TYR A 103 -0.50 12.19 -3.51
CA TYR A 103 -1.23 12.93 -4.52
C TYR A 103 -2.58 12.27 -4.73
N GLY A 104 -3.65 12.93 -4.29
CA GLY A 104 -5.00 12.44 -4.50
C GLY A 104 -5.58 12.85 -5.86
N SER A 105 -6.60 12.12 -6.30
CA SER A 105 -7.36 12.44 -7.50
C SER A 105 -8.43 13.50 -7.22
N LYS A 106 -9.21 13.88 -8.23
CA LYS A 106 -10.38 14.74 -8.02
C LYS A 106 -11.45 14.06 -7.15
N LEU A 107 -11.53 12.72 -7.17
CA LEU A 107 -12.55 11.95 -6.44
C LEU A 107 -12.26 11.87 -4.95
N TRP A 108 -10.99 11.83 -4.56
CA TRP A 108 -10.56 11.78 -3.15
C TRP A 108 -10.14 13.15 -2.60
N GLY A 109 -9.95 14.14 -3.48
CA GLY A 109 -9.36 15.42 -3.12
C GLY A 109 -7.84 15.39 -3.25
N GLN A 110 -7.24 16.53 -3.60
CA GLN A 110 -5.79 16.61 -3.82
C GLN A 110 -4.98 16.34 -2.54
N ASP A 111 -5.51 16.77 -1.39
CA ASP A 111 -4.93 16.55 -0.07
C ASP A 111 -5.66 15.39 0.62
N CYS A 112 -5.20 14.17 0.32
CA CYS A 112 -5.74 12.93 0.91
C CYS A 112 -4.76 12.28 1.89
N LEU A 113 -3.66 12.96 2.27
CA LEU A 113 -2.73 12.48 3.28
C LEU A 113 -3.21 12.90 4.67
N ILE A 114 -3.41 11.92 5.56
CA ILE A 114 -3.63 12.21 6.98
C ILE A 114 -2.41 11.79 7.83
N PRO A 115 -2.14 12.49 8.94
CA PRO A 115 -1.07 12.11 9.86
C PRO A 115 -1.22 10.68 10.37
N TRP A 116 -0.10 9.97 10.49
CA TRP A 116 -0.09 8.64 11.10
C TRP A 116 -0.44 8.71 12.58
N LYS A 117 -1.24 7.75 13.04
CA LYS A 117 -1.73 7.66 14.43
C LYS A 117 -1.41 6.30 15.03
N ASP A 118 -1.42 6.24 16.37
CA ASP A 118 -1.17 5.00 17.12
C ASP A 118 -2.18 3.89 16.82
N GLU A 119 -3.41 4.24 16.44
CA GLU A 119 -4.40 3.26 15.97
C GLU A 119 -3.96 2.54 14.69
N TYR A 120 -3.33 3.23 13.73
CA TYR A 120 -2.84 2.62 12.49
C TYR A 120 -1.64 1.70 12.77
N THR A 121 -0.79 2.06 13.74
CA THR A 121 0.26 1.17 14.24
C THR A 121 -0.33 -0.12 14.83
N ARG A 122 -1.43 -0.03 15.60
CA ARG A 122 -2.11 -1.21 16.16
C ARG A 122 -2.70 -2.10 15.07
N ILE A 123 -3.33 -1.52 14.05
CA ILE A 123 -3.85 -2.26 12.89
C ILE A 123 -2.71 -2.99 12.17
N TYR A 124 -1.61 -2.29 11.85
CA TYR A 124 -0.44 -2.89 11.23
C TYR A 124 0.15 -4.03 12.06
N ASN A 125 0.36 -3.82 13.36
CA ASN A 125 0.92 -4.85 14.24
C ASN A 125 0.03 -6.09 14.33
N ALA A 126 -1.29 -5.92 14.32
CA ALA A 126 -2.23 -7.04 14.29
C ALA A 126 -2.12 -7.84 12.98
N ALA A 127 -2.09 -7.14 11.84
CA ALA A 127 -1.92 -7.77 10.52
C ALA A 127 -0.55 -8.48 10.40
N GLU A 128 0.52 -7.87 10.90
CA GLU A 128 1.86 -8.46 10.88
C GLU A 128 1.95 -9.72 11.77
N LYS A 129 1.30 -9.69 12.94
CA LYS A 129 1.20 -10.85 13.82
C LYS A 129 0.46 -12.00 13.14
N ALA A 130 -0.64 -11.71 12.44
CA ALA A 130 -1.41 -12.70 11.70
C ALA A 130 -0.58 -13.34 10.57
N ARG A 131 0.12 -12.53 9.77
CA ARG A 131 1.05 -13.00 8.72
C ARG A 131 2.10 -13.97 9.28
N ILE A 132 2.74 -13.60 10.39
CA ILE A 132 3.78 -14.44 11.02
C ILE A 132 3.17 -15.77 11.49
N ALA A 133 1.97 -15.73 12.10
CA ALA A 133 1.28 -16.94 12.55
C ALA A 133 0.87 -17.86 11.39
N ALA A 134 0.56 -17.31 10.21
CA ALA A 134 0.25 -18.05 8.99
C ALA A 134 1.48 -18.69 8.32
N GLY A 135 2.71 -18.40 8.80
CA GLY A 135 3.95 -18.94 8.24
C GLY A 135 4.38 -18.31 6.92
N GLU A 136 3.75 -17.20 6.52
CA GLU A 136 4.09 -16.46 5.30
C GLU A 136 5.37 -15.65 5.56
N SER A 137 6.49 -16.03 4.93
CA SER A 137 7.82 -15.42 5.15
C SER A 137 8.25 -14.44 4.08
#